data_AF-A0A8J5N9L3-F1
#
_entry.id   AF-A0A8J5N9L3-F1
#
_cell.length_a   1.000
_cell.length_b   1.000
_cell.length_c   1.000
_cell.angle_alpha   90.00
_cell.angle_beta   90.00
_cell.angle_gamma   90.00
#
_symmetry.space_group_name_H-M   'P 1'
#
loop_
_entity.id
_entity.type
_entity.pdbx_description
1 polymer ?
#
loop_
_entity_poly.entity_id
_entity_poly.type
_entity_poly.pdbx_seq_one_letter_code
_entity_poly.pdbx_strand_id
1 'polypeptide(L)' 'MHNHEQYWLAPELVRAGKCSEASEVYSMGSLAKQILPPDSKYPWELHNWVYESQHYHPYHRPTLQEGIEACRDALVALQD' A
#
# COMPACT_ATOMS: atom_id res chain seq x y z
N MET A 1 -0.29 -25.78 -3.44
CA MET A 1 0.41 -24.70 -2.72
C MET A 1 -0.55 -23.54 -2.62
N HIS A 2 -0.93 -23.13 -1.41
CA HIS A 2 -1.80 -21.97 -1.23
C HIS A 2 -0.96 -20.71 -1.49
N ASN A 3 -1.38 -19.90 -2.47
CA ASN A 3 -0.70 -18.72 -3.04
C ASN A 3 -0.57 -17.51 -2.09
N HIS A 4 -0.23 -17.72 -0.81
CA HIS A 4 -0.10 -16.60 0.14
C HIS A 4 1.06 -15.65 -0.20
N GLU A 5 2.07 -16.13 -0.91
CA GLU A 5 3.25 -15.33 -1.29
C GLU A 5 2.98 -14.33 -2.43
N GLN A 6 1.93 -14.54 -3.23
CA GLN A 6 1.64 -13.69 -4.40
C GLN A 6 0.89 -12.40 -4.04
N TYR A 7 0.29 -12.30 -2.85
CA TYR A 7 -0.46 -11.09 -2.45
C TYR A 7 0.42 -9.88 -2.18
N TRP A 8 1.73 -10.09 -2.00
CA TRP A 8 2.69 -9.04 -1.68
C TRP A 8 3.40 -8.50 -2.91
N LEU A 9 3.43 -9.28 -3.99
CA LEU A 9 4.18 -8.95 -5.18
C LEU A 9 3.31 -8.21 -6.18
N ALA A 10 3.82 -7.10 -6.70
CA ALA A 10 3.12 -6.36 -7.74
C ALA A 10 2.89 -7.21 -9.00
N PRO A 11 1.75 -7.05 -9.71
CA PRO A 11 1.42 -7.87 -10.87
C PRO A 11 2.49 -7.86 -11.97
N GLU A 12 3.13 -6.72 -12.20
CA GLU A 12 4.22 -6.58 -13.17
C GLU A 12 5.51 -7.28 -12.75
N LEU A 13 5.77 -7.38 -11.44
CA LEU A 13 6.89 -8.12 -10.89
C LEU A 13 6.67 -9.63 -11.06
N VAL A 14 5.47 -10.13 -10.73
CA VAL A 14 5.09 -11.54 -10.92
C VAL A 14 5.11 -11.94 -12.39
N ARG A 15 4.52 -11.11 -13.28
CA ARG A 15 4.36 -11.45 -14.69
C ARG A 15 5.65 -11.34 -15.49
N ALA A 16 6.47 -10.34 -15.22
CA ALA A 16 7.58 -9.97 -16.10
C ALA A 16 8.92 -9.80 -15.37
N GLY A 17 8.99 -10.06 -14.06
CA GLY A 17 10.20 -9.83 -13.27
C GLY A 17 10.60 -8.35 -13.19
N LYS A 18 9.68 -7.42 -13.48
CA LYS A 18 9.96 -5.98 -13.51
C LYS A 18 9.78 -5.38 -12.12
N CYS A 19 10.90 -5.05 -11.49
CA CYS A 19 10.93 -4.28 -10.25
C CYS A 19 11.03 -2.78 -10.56
N SER A 20 10.34 -1.98 -9.77
CA SER A 20 10.35 -0.51 -9.81
C SER A 20 9.87 0.05 -8.47
N GLU A 21 10.04 1.35 -8.25
CA GLU A 21 9.48 2.04 -7.09
C GLU A 21 7.97 1.79 -6.94
N ALA A 22 7.23 1.78 -8.05
CA ALA A 22 5.80 1.49 -8.04
C ALA A 22 5.48 0.05 -7.58
N SER A 23 6.37 -0.92 -7.83
CA SER A 23 6.21 -2.29 -7.33
C SER A 23 6.46 -2.40 -5.82
N GLU A 24 7.34 -1.55 -5.28
CA GLU A 24 7.56 -1.41 -3.83
C GLU A 24 6.35 -0.77 -3.16
N VAL A 25 5.74 0.26 -3.77
CA VAL A 25 4.49 0.86 -3.29
C VAL A 25 3.37 -0.18 -3.16
N TYR A 26 3.21 -1.07 -4.14
CA TYR A 26 2.23 -2.16 -4.07
C TYR A 26 2.48 -3.09 -2.88
N SER A 27 3.75 -3.48 -2.69
CA SER A 27 4.17 -4.35 -1.58
C SER A 27 3.91 -3.68 -0.22
N MET A 28 4.23 -2.39 -0.11
CA MET A 28 4.02 -1.59 1.08
C MET A 28 2.52 -1.42 1.40
N GLY A 29 1.69 -1.19 0.37
CA GLY A 29 0.24 -1.17 0.52
C GLY A 29 -0.34 -2.48 1.03
N SER A 30 0.19 -3.61 0.55
CA SER A 30 -0.21 -4.94 1.00
C SER A 30 0.15 -5.17 2.48
N LEU A 31 1.30 -4.64 2.92
CA LEU A 31 1.71 -4.62 4.32
C LEU A 31 0.80 -3.76 5.18
N ALA A 32 0.52 -2.54 4.73
CA ALA A 32 -0.39 -1.64 5.41
C ALA A 32 -1.80 -2.26 5.55
N LYS A 33 -2.34 -2.91 4.52
CA LYS A 33 -3.62 -3.65 4.62
C LYS A 33 -3.66 -4.72 5.71
N GLN A 34 -2.52 -5.32 6.06
CA GLN A 34 -2.45 -6.34 7.11
C GLN A 34 -2.26 -5.74 8.50
N ILE A 35 -1.62 -4.58 8.58
CA ILE A 35 -1.40 -3.85 9.84
C ILE A 35 -2.67 -3.09 10.24
N LEU A 36 -3.36 -2.47 9.29
CA LEU A 36 -4.54 -1.64 9.53
C LEU A 36 -5.81 -2.53 9.58
N PRO A 37 -6.46 -2.70 10.74
CA PRO A 37 -7.68 -3.50 10.81
C PRO A 37 -8.82 -2.86 9.99
N PRO A 38 -9.77 -3.64 9.45
CA PRO A 38 -10.88 -3.09 8.64
C PRO A 38 -11.73 -2.03 9.35
N ASP A 39 -11.81 -2.11 10.69
CA ASP A 39 -12.57 -1.20 11.54
C ASP A 39 -11.72 -0.08 12.16
N SER A 40 -10.51 0.13 11.65
CA SER A 40 -9.62 1.15 12.17
C SER A 40 -10.14 2.56 11.93
N LYS A 41 -10.04 3.42 12.94
CA LYS A 41 -10.32 4.86 12.83
C LYS A 41 -9.15 5.66 12.22
N TYR A 42 -8.35 5.07 11.35
CA TYR A 42 -7.28 5.82 10.70
C TYR A 42 -7.88 6.87 9.76
N PRO A 43 -7.19 8.00 9.55
CA PRO A 43 -7.63 9.00 8.60
C PRO A 43 -7.85 8.44 7.20
N TRP A 44 -8.80 9.07 6.50
CA TRP A 44 -9.19 8.70 5.14
C TRP A 44 -7.98 8.64 4.20
N GLU A 45 -7.04 9.55 4.35
CA GLU A 45 -5.84 9.69 3.54
C GLU A 45 -5.00 8.39 3.55
N LEU A 46 -4.83 7.77 4.72
CA LEU A 46 -4.10 6.51 4.85
C LEU A 46 -4.88 5.36 4.21
N HIS A 47 -6.20 5.28 4.42
CA HIS A 47 -7.04 4.28 3.76
C HIS A 47 -7.02 4.41 2.24
N ASN A 48 -7.11 5.64 1.73
CA ASN A 48 -7.09 5.93 0.31
C ASN A 48 -5.73 5.59 -0.31
N TRP A 49 -4.62 5.95 0.34
CA TRP A 49 -3.29 5.57 -0.14
C TRP A 49 -3.13 4.05 -0.22
N VAL A 50 -3.58 3.33 0.81
CA VAL A 50 -3.56 1.86 0.84
C VAL A 50 -4.41 1.27 -0.29
N TYR A 51 -5.57 1.86 -0.58
CA TYR A 51 -6.42 1.42 -1.68
C TYR A 51 -5.74 1.66 -3.06
N GLU A 52 -5.27 2.88 -3.32
CA GLU A 52 -4.67 3.28 -4.60
C GLU A 52 -3.30 2.60 -4.85
N SER A 53 -2.54 2.27 -3.80
CA SER A 53 -1.30 1.48 -3.93
C SER A 53 -1.51 0.12 -4.61
N GLN A 54 -2.74 -0.41 -4.58
CA GLN A 54 -3.10 -1.70 -5.13
C GLN A 54 -3.59 -1.62 -6.59
N HIS A 55 -3.47 -0.44 -7.22
CA HIS A 55 -3.86 -0.27 -8.60
C HIS A 55 -3.05 -1.21 -9.52
N TYR A 56 -3.74 -1.88 -10.45
CA TYR A 56 -3.12 -2.88 -11.34
C TYR A 56 -2.01 -2.25 -12.19
N HIS A 57 -2.28 -1.09 -12.77
CA HIS A 57 -1.31 -0.31 -13.54
C HIS A 57 -0.35 0.48 -12.63
N PRO A 58 0.99 0.29 -12.75
CA PRO A 58 1.96 0.88 -11.83
C PRO A 58 1.96 2.41 -11.80
N TYR A 59 1.67 3.05 -12.94
CA TYR A 59 1.69 4.51 -13.10
C TYR A 59 0.47 5.23 -12.49
N HIS A 60 -0.53 4.48 -12.01
CA HIS A 60 -1.65 5.05 -11.25
C HIS A 60 -1.44 4.95 -9.74
N ARG A 61 -0.41 4.22 -9.30
CA ARG A 61 -0.15 4.08 -7.87
C ARG A 61 0.40 5.41 -7.34
N PRO A 62 0.06 5.79 -6.10
CA PRO A 62 0.67 6.93 -5.45
C PRO A 62 2.18 6.68 -5.24
N THR A 63 2.90 7.72 -4.89
CA THR A 63 4.28 7.65 -4.48
C THR A 63 4.42 7.09 -3.06
N LEU A 64 5.62 6.63 -2.73
CA LEU A 64 5.96 6.25 -1.35
C LEU A 64 5.91 7.46 -0.41
N GLN A 65 6.30 8.65 -0.89
CA GLN A 65 6.30 9.88 -0.11
C GLN A 65 4.88 10.25 0.37
N GLU A 66 3.88 10.17 -0.51
CA GLU A 66 2.47 10.38 -0.14
C GLU A 66 2.01 9.40 0.94
N GLY A 67 2.52 8.16 0.91
CA GLY A 67 2.22 7.15 1.93
C GLY A 67 2.84 7.46 3.28
N ILE A 68 4.08 7.94 3.29
CA ILE A 68 4.77 8.38 4.52
C ILE A 68 4.03 9.56 5.15
N GLU A 69 3.57 10.51 4.34
CA GLU A 69 2.81 11.67 4.80
C GLU A 69 1.46 11.24 5.40
N ALA A 70 0.71 10.37 4.71
CA ALA A 70 -0.54 9.82 5.24
C ALA A 70 -0.34 9.05 6.56
N CYS A 71 0.74 8.26 6.68
CA CYS A 71 1.10 7.58 7.93
C CYS A 71 1.41 8.58 9.05
N ARG A 72 2.19 9.62 8.77
CA ARG A 72 2.53 10.66 9.76
C ARG A 72 1.28 11.36 10.27
N ASP A 73 0.40 11.77 9.37
CA ASP A 73 -0.81 12.50 9.71
C ASP A 73 -1.78 11.61 10.51
N ALA A 74 -1.83 10.30 10.18
CA ALA A 74 -2.53 9.29 10.97
C ALA A 74 -1.99 9.13 12.38
N LEU A 75 -0.67 9.15 12.57
CA LEU A 75 -0.06 9.07 13.89
C LEU A 75 -0.35 10.31 14.74
N VAL A 76 -0.37 11.49 14.13
CA VAL A 76 -0.74 12.74 14.81
C VAL A 76 -2.20 12.70 15.26
N ALA A 77 -3.12 12.28 14.39
CA ALA A 77 -4.54 12.22 14.70
C ALA A 77 -4.90 11.22 15.82
N LEU A 78 -4.02 10.27 16.14
CA LEU A 78 -4.21 9.30 17.23
C LEU A 78 -3.70 9.79 18.59
N GLN A 79 -3.03 10.94 18.64
CA GLN A 79 -2.50 11.52 19.87
C GLN A 79 -3.48 12.51 20.53
N ASP A 80 -4.56 12.87 19.84
CA ASP A 80 -5.66 13.72 20.32
C ASP A 80 -6.84 12.88 20.85
#